data_AF-H0QWW7-F1
#
_entry.id   AF-H0QWW7-F1
#
_cell.length_a   1.000
_cell.length_b   1.000
_cell.length_c   1.000
_cell.angle_alpha   90.00
_cell.angle_beta   90.00
_cell.angle_gamma   90.00
#
_symmetry.space_group_name_H-M   'P 1'
#
loop_
_entity.id
_entity.type
_entity.pdbx_description
1 polymer ?
#
loop_
_entity_poly.entity_id
_entity_poly.type
_entity_poly.pdbx_seq_one_letter_code
_entity_poly.pdbx_strand_id
1 'polypeptide(L)'
;MTDTRPLGPEGNEFGLMSDGSVVPFKRSDVSILNEWDYAHFMGEDGTGGGGHHYQSRIPYASKFPSEIDSLDDLRQVQSAALRNYSLSRYDAHHRSYVFRALISVNKSVMIVDIAIDSWGEPRTIYPVNGNDVWASDALGAPSHPLPLDLRLLSEWE
;
A
#
# COMPACT_ATOMS: atom_id res chain seq x y z
N MET A 1 30.96 -14.72 2.01
CA MET A 1 30.34 -15.09 0.72
C MET A 1 29.55 -13.89 0.26
N THR A 2 29.94 -13.32 -0.86
CA THR A 2 29.32 -12.15 -1.49
C THR A 2 28.01 -12.56 -2.15
N ASP A 3 26.87 -12.14 -1.59
CA ASP A 3 25.59 -12.17 -2.31
C ASP A 3 25.29 -10.77 -2.83
N THR A 4 26.01 -10.40 -3.89
CA THR A 4 25.62 -9.29 -4.77
C THR A 4 24.50 -9.78 -5.67
N ARG A 5 23.26 -9.73 -5.20
CA ARG A 5 22.11 -9.77 -6.10
C ARG A 5 21.89 -8.36 -6.66
N PRO A 6 21.91 -8.16 -7.98
CA PRO A 6 21.52 -6.88 -8.55
C PRO A 6 20.01 -6.72 -8.34
N LEU A 7 19.62 -5.72 -7.55
CA LEU A 7 18.29 -5.13 -7.65
C LEU A 7 18.24 -4.43 -9.01
N GLY A 8 17.61 -5.06 -9.99
CA GLY A 8 17.33 -4.41 -11.27
C GLY A 8 16.09 -3.52 -11.14
N PRO A 9 16.19 -2.19 -11.38
CA PRO A 9 15.03 -1.31 -11.54
C PRO A 9 14.30 -1.51 -12.89
N GLU A 10 14.66 -2.55 -13.65
CA GLU A 10 14.24 -2.77 -15.05
C GLU A 10 13.58 -4.14 -15.29
N GLY A 11 13.43 -4.97 -14.25
CA GLY A 11 12.77 -6.27 -14.34
C GLY A 11 11.25 -6.16 -14.21
N ASN A 12 10.51 -6.96 -14.98
CA ASN A 12 9.06 -7.11 -14.78
C ASN A 12 8.72 -7.99 -13.56
N GLU A 13 9.72 -8.66 -12.98
CA GLU A 13 9.55 -9.57 -11.84
C GLU A 13 9.75 -8.84 -10.51
N PHE A 14 9.03 -9.30 -9.48
CA PHE A 14 9.30 -8.92 -8.10
C PHE A 14 10.49 -9.75 -7.57
N GLY A 15 11.31 -9.15 -6.71
CA GLY A 15 12.33 -9.87 -5.95
C GLY A 15 11.72 -10.87 -4.95
N LEU A 16 12.56 -11.73 -4.37
CA LEU A 16 12.14 -12.70 -3.35
C LEU A 16 11.45 -12.00 -2.18
N MET A 17 10.39 -12.62 -1.67
CA MET A 17 9.71 -12.19 -0.45
C MET A 17 10.56 -12.48 0.79
N SER A 18 10.11 -11.95 1.93
CA SER A 18 10.79 -12.10 3.23
C SER A 18 11.05 -13.55 3.66
N ASP A 19 10.22 -14.50 3.22
CA ASP A 19 10.39 -15.94 3.49
C ASP A 19 11.19 -16.69 2.40
N GLY A 20 11.72 -15.97 1.41
CA GLY A 20 12.46 -16.51 0.26
C GLY A 20 11.60 -17.04 -0.88
N SER A 21 10.27 -17.01 -0.77
CA SER A 21 9.37 -17.40 -1.85
C SER A 21 9.21 -16.30 -2.91
N VAL A 22 8.58 -16.65 -4.04
CA VAL A 22 8.34 -15.76 -5.17
C VAL A 22 6.89 -15.29 -5.22
N VAL A 23 6.67 -14.07 -5.67
CA VAL A 23 5.33 -13.58 -6.04
C VAL A 23 4.88 -14.32 -7.32
N PRO A 24 3.64 -14.84 -7.39
CA PRO A 24 3.20 -15.68 -8.51
C PRO A 24 2.79 -14.90 -9.77
N PHE A 25 2.96 -13.58 -9.76
CA PHE A 25 2.63 -12.68 -10.86
C PHE A 25 3.75 -11.65 -11.05
N LYS A 26 3.79 -11.03 -12.24
CA LYS A 26 4.74 -9.97 -12.59
C LYS A 26 4.13 -8.60 -12.33
N ARG A 27 4.97 -7.56 -12.31
CA ARG A 27 4.51 -6.16 -12.18
C ARG A 27 3.52 -5.78 -13.29
N SER A 28 3.76 -6.23 -14.52
CA SER A 28 2.86 -6.01 -15.66
C SER A 28 1.51 -6.69 -15.53
N ASP A 29 1.42 -7.70 -14.68
CA ASP A 29 0.19 -8.48 -14.48
C ASP A 29 -0.70 -7.82 -13.41
N VAL A 30 -0.17 -6.83 -12.68
CA VAL A 30 -0.95 -6.07 -11.70
C VAL A 30 -1.94 -5.17 -12.44
N SER A 31 -3.22 -5.34 -12.14
CA SER A 31 -4.28 -4.53 -12.72
C SER A 31 -4.14 -3.07 -12.32
N ILE A 32 -4.31 -2.19 -13.32
CA ILE A 32 -4.41 -0.75 -13.10
C ILE A 32 -5.71 -0.48 -12.36
N LEU A 33 -5.63 0.31 -11.27
CA LEU A 33 -6.81 0.70 -10.50
C LEU A 33 -7.85 1.35 -11.40
N ASN A 34 -9.12 1.06 -11.14
CA ASN A 34 -10.27 1.59 -11.86
C ASN A 34 -11.25 2.30 -10.90
N GLU A 35 -12.39 2.74 -11.43
CA GLU A 35 -13.41 3.47 -10.65
C GLU A 35 -14.01 2.65 -9.50
N TRP A 36 -14.07 1.32 -9.61
CA TRP A 36 -14.51 0.46 -8.50
C TRP A 36 -13.48 0.42 -7.38
N ASP A 37 -12.19 0.32 -7.70
CA ASP A 37 -11.12 0.37 -6.70
C ASP A 37 -11.08 1.74 -6.02
N TYR A 38 -11.35 2.80 -6.79
CA TYR A 38 -11.47 4.15 -6.25
C TYR A 38 -12.70 4.32 -5.35
N ALA A 39 -13.85 3.79 -5.75
CA ALA A 39 -15.04 3.78 -4.90
C ALA A 39 -14.80 3.00 -3.60
N HIS A 40 -14.06 1.89 -3.65
CA HIS A 40 -13.62 1.18 -2.45
C HIS A 40 -12.72 2.06 -1.58
N PHE A 41 -11.71 2.72 -2.17
CA PHE A 41 -10.83 3.67 -1.51
C PHE A 41 -11.59 4.82 -0.80
N MET A 42 -12.63 5.36 -1.44
CA MET A 42 -13.51 6.40 -0.87
C MET A 42 -14.50 5.84 0.17
N GLY A 43 -14.69 4.52 0.21
CA GLY A 43 -15.69 3.86 1.04
C GLY A 43 -17.13 3.98 0.53
N GLU A 44 -17.29 4.22 -0.77
CA GLU A 44 -18.57 4.44 -1.44
C GLU A 44 -19.12 3.19 -2.15
N ASP A 45 -18.34 2.10 -2.20
CA ASP A 45 -18.69 0.87 -2.93
C ASP A 45 -19.71 -0.05 -2.23
N GLY A 46 -20.18 0.32 -1.04
CA GLY A 46 -21.19 -0.44 -0.29
C GLY A 46 -20.69 -1.74 0.35
N THR A 47 -19.38 -2.00 0.37
CA THR A 47 -18.80 -3.19 1.02
C THR A 47 -18.83 -3.13 2.56
N GLY A 48 -19.24 -1.99 3.12
CA GLY A 48 -19.27 -1.74 4.57
C GLY A 48 -17.89 -1.61 5.20
N GLY A 49 -16.84 -1.75 4.41
CA GLY A 49 -15.46 -1.78 4.83
C GLY A 49 -14.73 -0.44 4.75
N GLY A 50 -15.23 0.54 3.97
CA GLY A 50 -14.54 1.81 3.73
C GLY A 50 -13.16 1.63 3.08
N GLY A 51 -12.57 2.65 2.47
CA GLY A 51 -11.14 2.59 2.09
C GLY A 51 -10.27 3.46 2.99
N HIS A 52 -9.04 3.74 2.58
CA HIS A 52 -8.07 4.48 3.40
C HIS A 52 -8.00 5.98 3.06
N HIS A 53 -9.05 6.51 2.42
CA HIS A 53 -9.21 7.93 2.15
C HIS A 53 -9.15 8.81 3.40
N TYR A 54 -8.79 10.09 3.27
CA TYR A 54 -8.63 11.00 4.42
C TYR A 54 -9.93 11.20 5.24
N GLN A 55 -11.09 11.05 4.59
CA GLN A 55 -12.42 11.10 5.21
C GLN A 55 -12.94 9.74 5.69
N SER A 56 -12.16 8.67 5.50
CA SER A 56 -12.52 7.32 5.93
C SER A 56 -12.89 7.28 7.41
N ARG A 57 -13.95 6.52 7.71
CA ARG A 57 -14.45 6.25 9.06
C ARG A 57 -14.23 4.81 9.48
N ILE A 58 -13.32 4.09 8.83
CA ILE A 58 -12.96 2.75 9.27
C ILE A 58 -12.33 2.84 10.66
N PRO A 59 -12.80 2.05 11.64
CA PRO A 59 -12.17 1.97 12.94
C PRO A 59 -10.70 1.58 12.83
N TYR A 60 -9.82 2.29 13.54
CA TYR A 60 -8.38 2.02 13.59
C TYR A 60 -7.61 2.09 12.26
N ALA A 61 -8.23 2.52 11.16
CA ALA A 61 -7.52 2.66 9.90
C ALA A 61 -6.56 3.84 9.93
N SER A 62 -5.41 3.65 9.30
CA SER A 62 -4.58 4.74 8.81
C SER A 62 -5.21 5.35 7.55
N LYS A 63 -5.06 6.66 7.40
CA LYS A 63 -5.70 7.44 6.36
C LYS A 63 -4.69 8.25 5.57
N PHE A 64 -4.89 8.30 4.26
CA PHE A 64 -4.04 9.09 3.37
C PHE A 64 -4.14 10.58 3.69
N PRO A 65 -3.09 11.35 3.34
CA PRO A 65 -3.18 12.81 3.29
C PRO A 65 -4.29 13.25 2.36
N SER A 66 -4.85 14.44 2.62
CA SER A 66 -5.92 15.03 1.78
C SER A 66 -5.50 15.31 0.33
N GLU A 67 -4.20 15.29 0.07
CA GLU A 67 -3.57 15.47 -1.24
C GLU A 67 -3.66 14.23 -2.13
N ILE A 68 -4.07 13.09 -1.57
CA ILE A 68 -4.36 11.86 -2.32
C ILE A 68 -5.88 11.69 -2.36
N ASP A 69 -6.51 12.32 -3.34
CA ASP A 69 -7.97 12.48 -3.42
C ASP A 69 -8.50 12.29 -4.85
N SER A 70 -7.79 11.49 -5.64
CA SER A 70 -8.23 11.10 -6.98
C SER A 70 -7.74 9.69 -7.35
N LEU A 71 -8.42 9.08 -8.33
CA LEU A 71 -7.99 7.80 -8.89
C LEU A 71 -6.58 7.90 -9.52
N ASP A 72 -6.23 9.05 -10.10
CA ASP A 72 -4.88 9.24 -10.65
C ASP A 72 -3.82 9.28 -9.55
N ASP A 73 -4.08 9.97 -8.45
CA ASP A 73 -3.17 9.98 -7.29
C ASP A 73 -2.98 8.56 -6.73
N LEU A 74 -4.07 7.80 -6.61
CA LEU A 74 -4.00 6.42 -6.11
C LEU A 74 -3.25 5.49 -7.07
N ARG A 75 -3.37 5.69 -8.39
CA ARG A 75 -2.56 4.99 -9.41
C ARG A 75 -1.09 5.36 -9.31
N GLN A 76 -0.76 6.63 -9.05
CA GLN A 76 0.62 7.07 -8.82
C GLN A 76 1.20 6.44 -7.55
N VAL A 77 0.42 6.38 -6.47
CA VAL A 77 0.77 5.66 -5.23
C VAL A 77 1.06 4.19 -5.53
N GLN A 78 0.16 3.51 -6.25
CA GLN A 78 0.32 2.11 -6.64
C GLN A 78 1.62 1.88 -7.42
N SER A 79 1.82 2.66 -8.48
CA SER A 79 2.98 2.54 -9.35
C SER A 79 4.29 2.80 -8.60
N ALA A 80 4.33 3.86 -7.78
CA ALA A 80 5.51 4.23 -7.00
C ALA A 80 5.88 3.14 -5.99
N ALA A 81 4.89 2.58 -5.30
CA ALA A 81 5.14 1.55 -4.29
C ALA A 81 5.60 0.23 -4.91
N LEU A 82 4.96 -0.25 -5.99
CA LEU A 82 5.37 -1.50 -6.65
C LEU A 82 6.75 -1.41 -7.32
N ARG A 83 7.16 -0.20 -7.71
CA ARG A 83 8.50 0.06 -8.24
C ARG A 83 9.57 0.10 -7.17
N ASN A 84 9.27 0.67 -6.00
CA ASN A 84 10.26 1.03 -4.96
C ASN A 84 10.05 0.30 -3.62
N TYR A 85 9.30 -0.81 -3.60
CA TYR A 85 9.04 -1.53 -2.36
C TYR A 85 10.33 -2.00 -1.69
N SER A 86 10.32 -1.94 -0.35
CA SER A 86 11.42 -2.39 0.52
C SER A 86 11.15 -3.75 1.13
N LEU A 87 9.88 -4.08 1.39
CA LEU A 87 9.46 -5.38 1.91
C LEU A 87 8.32 -5.98 1.10
N SER A 88 8.31 -7.30 1.04
CA SER A 88 7.15 -8.05 0.60
C SER A 88 6.93 -9.29 1.46
N ARG A 89 5.66 -9.65 1.65
CA ARG A 89 5.22 -10.87 2.34
C ARG A 89 3.93 -11.40 1.74
N TYR A 90 3.65 -12.67 2.01
CA TYR A 90 2.31 -13.21 1.85
C TYR A 90 1.55 -13.11 3.18
N ASP A 91 0.42 -12.40 3.17
CA ASP A 91 -0.56 -12.40 4.25
C ASP A 91 -1.55 -13.55 4.02
N ALA A 92 -1.39 -14.62 4.79
CA ALA A 92 -2.24 -15.80 4.69
C ALA A 92 -3.69 -15.55 5.16
N HIS A 93 -3.93 -14.59 6.06
CA HIS A 93 -5.26 -14.28 6.56
C HIS A 93 -6.12 -13.65 5.46
N HIS A 94 -5.55 -12.69 4.74
CA HIS A 94 -6.21 -12.00 3.63
C HIS A 94 -5.90 -12.61 2.25
N ARG A 95 -5.14 -13.70 2.22
CA ARG A 95 -4.66 -14.39 1.00
C ARG A 95 -4.05 -13.42 -0.03
N SER A 96 -3.28 -12.46 0.46
CA SER A 96 -2.77 -11.33 -0.33
C SER A 96 -1.26 -11.19 -0.23
N TYR A 97 -0.63 -10.73 -1.30
CA TYR A 97 0.77 -10.33 -1.36
C TYR A 97 0.87 -8.86 -1.00
N VAL A 98 1.55 -8.56 0.11
CA VAL A 98 1.67 -7.19 0.63
C VAL A 98 3.05 -6.65 0.29
N PHE A 99 3.08 -5.47 -0.33
CA PHE A 99 4.30 -4.73 -0.66
C PHE A 99 4.34 -3.45 0.15
N ARG A 100 5.42 -3.24 0.90
CA ARG A 100 5.66 -2.03 1.68
C ARG A 100 6.69 -1.15 1.01
N ALA A 101 6.39 0.13 0.81
CA ALA A 101 7.28 1.07 0.14
C ALA A 101 7.27 2.44 0.79
N LEU A 102 8.41 3.12 0.79
CA LEU A 102 8.47 4.57 0.97
C LEU A 102 8.20 5.25 -0.37
N ILE A 103 7.21 6.13 -0.42
CA ILE A 103 6.83 6.86 -1.63
C ILE A 103 6.77 8.37 -1.38
N SER A 104 6.82 9.13 -2.47
CA SER A 104 6.60 10.57 -2.49
C SER A 104 5.62 10.91 -3.62
N VAL A 105 4.38 11.25 -3.28
CA VAL A 105 3.31 11.63 -4.23
C VAL A 105 2.67 12.92 -3.73
N ASN A 106 2.43 13.89 -4.62
CA ASN A 106 1.84 15.20 -4.28
C ASN A 106 2.45 15.89 -3.05
N LYS A 107 3.79 15.82 -2.91
CA LYS A 107 4.59 16.35 -1.76
C LYS A 107 4.40 15.60 -0.43
N SER A 108 3.51 14.59 -0.40
CA SER A 108 3.36 13.69 0.74
C SER A 108 4.41 12.59 0.68
N VAL A 109 5.21 12.47 1.74
CA VAL A 109 6.17 11.37 1.92
C VAL A 109 5.60 10.41 2.94
N MET A 110 5.41 9.15 2.55
CA MET A 110 4.70 8.16 3.36
C MET A 110 5.18 6.74 3.07
N ILE A 111 5.09 5.89 4.08
CA ILE A 111 5.17 4.44 3.90
C ILE A 111 3.77 3.96 3.55
N VAL A 112 3.65 3.14 2.50
CA VAL A 112 2.39 2.57 2.03
C VAL A 112 2.51 1.06 1.95
N ASP A 113 1.47 0.36 2.37
CA ASP A 113 1.25 -1.04 2.07
C ASP A 113 0.24 -1.17 0.92
N ILE A 114 0.57 -2.05 -0.03
CA ILE A 114 -0.32 -2.45 -1.12
C ILE A 114 -0.53 -3.95 -1.02
N ALA A 115 -1.79 -4.35 -0.89
CA ALA A 115 -2.18 -5.75 -0.92
C ALA A 115 -2.74 -6.10 -2.30
N ILE A 116 -2.20 -7.16 -2.91
CA ILE A 116 -2.58 -7.67 -4.23
C ILE A 116 -2.86 -9.16 -4.08
N ASP A 117 -3.91 -9.68 -4.71
CA ASP A 117 -4.18 -11.12 -4.65
C ASP A 117 -3.34 -11.94 -5.63
N SER A 118 -3.57 -13.26 -5.67
CA SER A 118 -2.85 -14.18 -6.54
C SER A 118 -3.05 -13.96 -8.04
N TRP A 119 -4.02 -13.16 -8.45
CA TRP A 119 -4.32 -12.86 -9.85
C TRP A 119 -3.78 -11.49 -10.29
N GLY A 120 -3.10 -10.76 -9.40
CA GLY A 120 -2.62 -9.42 -9.71
C GLY A 120 -3.70 -8.34 -9.50
N GLU A 121 -4.83 -8.66 -8.87
CA GLU A 121 -5.88 -7.67 -8.59
C GLU A 121 -5.59 -6.93 -7.28
N PRO A 122 -5.60 -5.58 -7.29
CA PRO A 122 -5.48 -4.79 -6.07
C PRO A 122 -6.62 -5.11 -5.10
N ARG A 123 -6.27 -5.38 -3.84
CA ARG A 123 -7.24 -5.63 -2.76
C ARG A 123 -7.42 -4.41 -1.88
N THR A 124 -6.32 -3.78 -1.50
CA THR A 124 -6.34 -2.52 -0.77
C THR A 124 -5.00 -1.81 -0.90
N ILE A 125 -5.02 -0.50 -0.69
CA ILE A 125 -3.84 0.37 -0.62
C ILE A 125 -4.04 1.29 0.58
N TYR A 126 -3.06 1.32 1.48
CA TYR A 126 -3.17 2.13 2.69
C TYR A 126 -1.82 2.69 3.15
N PRO A 127 -1.81 3.91 3.71
CA PRO A 127 -0.59 4.43 4.28
C PRO A 127 -0.33 3.73 5.61
N VAL A 128 0.90 3.40 5.93
CA VAL A 128 1.29 2.90 7.25
C VAL A 128 1.58 4.09 8.16
N ASN A 129 2.38 5.03 7.68
CA ASN A 129 2.73 6.28 8.35
C ASN A 129 3.27 7.31 7.33
N GLY A 130 3.43 8.56 7.72
CA GLY A 130 3.97 9.59 6.82
C GLY A 130 3.61 11.02 7.20
N ASN A 131 3.96 11.94 6.32
CA ASN A 131 3.49 13.33 6.39
C ASN A 131 1.97 13.32 6.26
N ASP A 132 1.28 13.95 7.21
CA ASP A 132 -0.18 14.14 7.19
C ASP A 132 -1.01 12.84 7.12
N VAL A 133 -0.39 11.71 7.47
CA VAL A 133 -1.09 10.43 7.69
C VAL A 133 -1.69 10.43 9.10
N TRP A 134 -2.95 10.04 9.22
CA TRP A 134 -3.68 10.02 10.48
C TRP A 134 -4.33 8.68 10.74
N ALA A 135 -4.35 8.27 12.01
CA ALA A 135 -5.13 7.12 12.47
C ALA A 135 -6.55 7.53 12.83
N SER A 136 -7.50 6.62 12.62
CA SER A 136 -8.84 6.67 13.19
C SER A 136 -8.90 5.96 14.54
N ASP A 137 -9.81 6.35 15.43
CA ASP A 137 -10.10 5.65 16.68
C ASP A 137 -11.09 4.48 16.47
N ALA A 138 -11.56 3.88 17.57
CA ALA A 138 -12.53 2.78 17.56
C ALA A 138 -13.89 3.13 16.94
N LEU A 139 -14.21 4.43 16.83
CA LEU A 139 -15.45 4.96 16.27
C LEU A 139 -15.25 5.50 14.85
N GLY A 140 -14.05 5.38 14.28
CA GLY A 140 -13.71 5.94 12.97
C GLY A 140 -13.44 7.44 12.98
N ALA A 141 -13.35 8.08 14.15
CA ALA A 141 -13.03 9.50 14.26
C ALA A 141 -11.51 9.71 14.18
N PRO A 142 -11.01 10.86 13.67
CA PRO A 142 -9.58 11.17 13.71
C PRO A 142 -9.02 11.06 15.13
N SER A 143 -7.96 10.27 15.31
CA SER A 143 -7.36 9.98 16.60
C SER A 143 -6.05 10.76 16.80
N HIS A 144 -5.01 10.42 16.04
CA HIS A 144 -3.67 10.98 16.19
C HIS A 144 -2.90 10.85 14.86
N PRO A 145 -1.85 11.68 14.64
CA PRO A 145 -0.99 11.54 13.47
C PRO A 145 -0.12 10.27 13.59
N LEU A 146 0.19 9.68 12.43
CA LEU A 146 1.15 8.57 12.29
C LEU A 146 2.41 9.12 11.61
N PRO A 147 3.35 9.72 12.36
CA PRO A 147 4.52 10.36 11.79
C PRO A 147 5.41 9.34 11.09
N LEU A 148 6.16 9.80 10.08
CA LEU A 148 7.08 8.95 9.33
C LEU A 148 8.10 8.28 10.26
N ASP A 149 8.05 6.95 10.31
CA ASP A 149 9.02 6.10 10.99
C ASP A 149 9.61 5.10 10.01
N LEU A 150 10.87 5.34 9.62
CA LEU A 150 11.58 4.55 8.61
C LEU A 150 11.93 3.13 9.09
N ARG A 151 11.84 2.84 10.39
CA ARG A 151 12.07 1.48 10.91
C ARG A 151 11.06 0.48 10.35
N LEU A 152 9.87 0.94 9.99
CA LEU A 152 8.81 0.13 9.40
C LEU A 152 9.12 -0.35 7.97
N LEU A 153 10.19 0.16 7.33
CA LEU A 153 10.66 -0.32 6.02
C LEU A 153 11.52 -1.59 6.11
N SER A 154 11.96 -1.99 7.30
CA SER A 154 12.79 -3.19 7.49
C SER A 154 12.10 -4.27 8.31
N GLU A 155 11.01 -3.94 8.99
CA GLU A 155 10.33 -4.83 9.93
C GLU A 155 8.82 -4.78 9.71
N TRP A 156 8.19 -5.93 9.81
CA TRP A 156 6.74 -6.02 9.98
C TRP A 156 6.44 -5.84 11.47
N GLU A 157 5.47 -4.98 11.79
CA GLU A 157 4.96 -4.80 13.15
C GLU A 157 4.28 -6.06 13.68
#